data_AF-A0AAF0IS83-F1
#
_entry.id   AF-A0AAF0IS83-F1
#
_cell.length_a   1.000
_cell.length_b   1.000
_cell.length_c   1.000
_cell.angle_alpha   90.00
_cell.angle_beta   90.00
_cell.angle_gamma   90.00
#
_symmetry.space_group_name_H-M   'P 1'
#
loop_
_entity.id
_entity.type
_entity.pdbx_description
1 polymer ?
#
loop_
_entity_poly.entity_id
_entity_poly.type
_entity_poly.pdbx_seq_one_letter_code
_entity_poly.pdbx_strand_id
1 'polypeptide(L)'
;MFGAVFVVLLNATATALVPEAGGEPLHSVPPPGKPEPTGPFNWPSGYQKMAPATMATLFWGGRIFAPNLCLYTDNAGRSQPQNIQDFLQESYIAAYTQLAQALAPCPAFLGFDVMNEPHRGYVNLYSFDRWCYETDLHIGHYPSALESFALGDGHAQDIPFYVKSWPFPSRMSHRAHIEPKSSVWLDPTASPFPSTRRGKGCIWREHGVWAWDEKKSKPVVLQADYFSVDPRPGFGRRPIEFYQDLYAPFVHAFEERLHRVDPGALLLVEPIPNEFMPRWATGDRPAPKTTRTVIRSAQPRNLVYGPHFYDLNVLFFKAYNGMSVNVQGLSRGMFILCALYFGTKGLARNYYYQLSQLVRRGYATLGEVPIIVGEVGIPYDVNDTLRTDPGNYDVQRTLLTALVSGLERNLVSFTLWNYNPANTVAEGDTWNQEDFSIVNFEKEAADRGNVRAHEDLYRGGRAIDAILRPYACKVAGIPVSTVWDAKRQILRFRWKNGEVSCRAATEVYVPEYFFRDIAPHVTVSDGTFRYVPEEQTLYIYHAVHTPGATHKLVLSAKRSEHSLRGIMLMTLCALLAAILAYVAL
;
A
#
# COMPACT_ATOMS: atom_id res chain seq x y z
N MET A 1 -7.93 12.52 4.34
CA MET A 1 -8.81 12.83 5.50
C MET A 1 -8.15 13.73 6.56
N PHE A 2 -6.82 13.70 6.76
CA PHE A 2 -6.17 14.58 7.75
C PHE A 2 -6.29 16.09 7.44
N GLY A 3 -6.56 16.48 6.19
CA GLY A 3 -6.72 17.88 5.76
C GLY A 3 -7.75 18.70 6.53
N ALA A 4 -8.84 18.10 7.04
CA ALA A 4 -9.89 18.83 7.76
C ALA A 4 -9.49 19.26 9.18
N VAL A 5 -8.52 18.58 9.80
CA VAL A 5 -8.06 18.88 11.18
C VAL A 5 -6.85 19.80 11.21
N PHE A 6 -6.12 19.94 10.09
CA PHE A 6 -5.05 20.94 9.95
C PHE A 6 -5.56 22.34 10.35
N VAL A 7 -6.83 22.64 10.07
CA VAL A 7 -7.47 23.94 10.34
C VAL A 7 -7.75 24.19 11.83
N VAL A 8 -7.73 23.15 12.69
CA VAL A 8 -8.07 23.28 14.12
C VAL A 8 -6.90 23.86 14.92
N LEU A 9 -5.66 23.42 14.61
CA LEU A 9 -4.48 23.67 15.44
C LEU A 9 -3.35 24.42 14.72
N LEU A 10 -3.33 24.43 13.39
CA LEU A 10 -2.20 24.91 12.60
C LEU A 10 -2.60 26.02 11.64
N ASN A 11 -1.75 27.04 11.51
CA ASN A 11 -1.82 28.03 10.45
C ASN A 11 -1.36 27.40 9.13
N ALA A 12 -2.13 27.60 8.06
CA ALA A 12 -1.78 27.13 6.72
C ALA A 12 -0.63 27.94 6.05
N THR A 13 0.01 28.85 6.77
CA THR A 13 1.01 29.77 6.22
C THR A 13 2.40 29.12 6.18
N ALA A 14 2.86 28.75 4.98
CA ALA A 14 4.25 28.42 4.62
C ALA A 14 4.97 27.39 5.52
N THR A 15 4.70 26.09 5.31
CA THR A 15 5.12 25.04 6.27
C THR A 15 5.64 23.75 5.64
N ALA A 16 5.71 23.66 4.31
CA ALA A 16 5.94 22.39 3.65
C ALA A 16 7.45 22.14 3.44
N LEU A 17 8.01 21.19 4.21
CA LEU A 17 9.28 20.53 3.86
C LEU A 17 9.11 19.51 2.72
N VAL A 18 7.89 19.33 2.21
CA VAL A 18 7.53 18.53 1.03
C VAL A 18 7.05 19.55 -0.01
N PRO A 19 7.87 19.99 -0.97
CA PRO A 19 7.47 21.00 -1.95
C PRO A 19 6.19 20.64 -2.72
N GLU A 20 5.88 19.35 -2.82
CA GLU A 20 4.73 18.80 -3.52
C GLU A 20 3.39 19.00 -2.76
N ALA A 21 3.41 19.48 -1.51
CA ALA A 21 2.22 19.62 -0.66
C ALA A 21 1.40 20.91 -0.88
N GLY A 22 1.67 21.68 -1.95
CA GLY A 22 0.88 22.86 -2.36
C GLY A 22 1.00 24.11 -1.48
N GLY A 23 1.76 24.06 -0.37
CA GLY A 23 2.06 25.22 0.47
C GLY A 23 3.33 25.96 0.04
N GLU A 24 3.54 27.19 0.52
CA GLU A 24 4.82 27.88 0.33
C GLU A 24 5.96 27.05 0.96
N PRO A 25 7.01 26.69 0.21
CA PRO A 25 8.15 25.96 0.74
C PRO A 25 8.86 26.77 1.84
N LEU A 26 9.38 26.08 2.84
CA LEU A 26 10.25 26.72 3.84
C LEU A 26 11.54 27.21 3.16
N HIS A 27 12.00 28.40 3.57
CA HIS A 27 13.28 28.93 3.10
C HIS A 27 14.41 28.06 3.65
N SER A 28 15.14 27.42 2.74
CA SER A 28 16.26 26.54 3.02
C SER A 28 17.54 27.18 2.47
N VAL A 29 18.59 27.24 3.29
CA VAL A 29 19.92 27.69 2.88
C VAL A 29 20.88 26.50 2.93
N PRO A 30 21.09 25.79 1.81
CA PRO A 30 22.08 24.71 1.76
C PRO A 30 23.52 25.26 1.64
N PRO A 31 24.54 24.49 2.04
CA PRO A 31 25.94 24.86 1.81
C PRO A 31 26.26 25.05 0.31
N PRO A 32 27.26 25.86 -0.06
CA PRO A 32 27.64 26.08 -1.45
C PRO A 32 27.90 24.78 -2.21
N GLY A 33 27.30 24.63 -3.40
CA GLY A 33 27.45 23.45 -4.25
C GLY A 33 26.70 22.20 -3.78
N LYS A 34 25.81 22.32 -2.78
CA LYS A 34 24.93 21.23 -2.33
C LYS A 34 23.50 21.47 -2.81
N PRO A 35 23.09 20.88 -3.95
CA PRO A 35 21.70 21.00 -4.38
C PRO A 35 20.76 20.21 -3.45
N GLU A 36 19.52 20.68 -3.36
CA GLU A 36 18.41 20.03 -2.66
C GLU A 36 17.38 19.54 -3.69
N PRO A 37 17.71 18.49 -4.48
CA PRO A 37 16.79 18.00 -5.50
C PRO A 37 15.50 17.50 -4.85
N THR A 38 14.38 17.96 -5.38
CA THR A 38 13.03 17.54 -4.98
C THR A 38 12.31 16.97 -6.22
N GLY A 39 11.24 16.21 -6.03
CA GLY A 39 10.57 15.52 -7.12
C GLY A 39 9.80 14.26 -6.68
N PRO A 40 9.42 13.41 -7.65
CA PRO A 40 8.59 12.24 -7.40
C PRO A 40 9.14 11.35 -6.29
N PHE A 41 8.24 10.88 -5.41
CA PHE A 41 8.52 10.02 -4.26
C PHE A 41 9.17 10.70 -3.03
N ASN A 42 9.05 12.02 -2.87
CA ASN A 42 9.36 12.71 -1.61
C ASN A 42 8.25 12.59 -0.56
N TRP A 43 7.00 12.50 -1.01
CA TRP A 43 5.82 12.52 -0.14
C TRP A 43 5.79 11.43 0.96
N PRO A 44 6.36 10.21 0.82
CA PRO A 44 6.27 9.22 1.89
C PRO A 44 7.17 9.56 3.09
N SER A 45 8.18 10.44 2.95
CA SER A 45 8.89 11.02 4.12
C SER A 45 8.05 12.07 4.85
N GLY A 46 6.82 12.32 4.38
CA GLY A 46 5.82 13.14 5.03
C GLY A 46 5.41 12.60 6.39
N TYR A 47 5.34 11.28 6.59
CA TYR A 47 4.91 10.67 7.86
C TYR A 47 5.68 11.16 9.09
N GLN A 48 6.97 11.46 8.92
CA GLN A 48 7.87 11.92 9.99
C GLN A 48 7.77 13.43 10.27
N LYS A 49 7.07 14.19 9.42
CA LYS A 49 7.00 15.65 9.56
C LYS A 49 6.02 16.03 10.66
N MET A 50 6.28 17.19 11.28
CA MET A 50 5.61 17.58 12.53
C MET A 50 4.09 17.47 12.48
N ALA A 51 3.48 18.05 11.46
CA ALA A 51 2.03 18.12 11.36
C ALA A 51 1.37 16.73 11.19
N PRO A 52 1.71 15.90 10.18
CA PRO A 52 1.14 14.57 10.04
C PRO A 52 1.45 13.66 11.23
N ALA A 53 2.67 13.68 11.77
CA ALA A 53 3.03 12.87 12.94
C ALA A 53 2.24 13.29 14.20
N THR A 54 2.09 14.59 14.43
CA THR A 54 1.24 15.13 15.51
C THR A 54 -0.20 14.69 15.32
N MET A 55 -0.76 14.84 14.11
CA MET A 55 -2.15 14.51 13.84
C MET A 55 -2.46 13.03 14.02
N ALA A 56 -1.59 12.14 13.55
CA ALA A 56 -1.70 10.72 13.81
C ALA A 56 -1.67 10.44 15.32
N THR A 57 -0.75 11.06 16.06
CA THR A 57 -0.63 10.87 17.52
C THR A 57 -1.91 11.31 18.26
N LEU A 58 -2.51 12.43 17.85
CA LEU A 58 -3.77 12.91 18.42
C LEU A 58 -4.96 12.01 18.08
N PHE A 59 -5.04 11.56 16.83
CA PHE A 59 -6.10 10.64 16.38
C PHE A 59 -6.05 9.31 17.13
N TRP A 60 -4.85 8.74 17.32
CA TRP A 60 -4.70 7.42 17.94
C TRP A 60 -4.69 7.46 19.46
N GLY A 61 -3.96 8.42 20.04
CA GLY A 61 -3.62 8.43 21.47
C GLY A 61 -3.81 9.78 22.15
N GLY A 62 -4.65 10.67 21.62
CA GLY A 62 -4.93 11.98 22.21
C GLY A 62 -5.38 11.92 23.68
N ARG A 63 -6.13 10.90 24.11
CA ARG A 63 -6.50 10.74 25.54
C ARG A 63 -5.31 10.45 26.45
N ILE A 64 -4.24 9.88 25.90
CA ILE A 64 -3.04 9.45 26.64
C ILE A 64 -1.98 10.54 26.58
N PHE A 65 -1.63 10.99 25.37
CA PHE A 65 -0.51 11.89 25.12
C PHE A 65 -0.92 13.37 25.07
N ALA A 66 -2.20 13.69 24.91
CA ALA A 66 -2.71 15.06 24.93
C ALA A 66 -4.00 15.17 25.79
N PRO A 67 -4.02 14.69 27.05
CA PRO A 67 -5.24 14.58 27.86
C PRO A 67 -5.93 15.93 28.11
N ASN A 68 -5.15 17.02 28.08
CA ASN A 68 -5.64 18.37 28.33
C ASN A 68 -6.15 19.06 27.06
N LEU A 69 -6.07 18.43 25.89
CA LEU A 69 -6.57 18.96 24.63
C LEU A 69 -8.01 18.49 24.41
N CYS A 70 -8.96 19.34 24.79
CA CYS A 70 -10.39 19.11 24.62
C CYS A 70 -11.00 20.25 23.80
N LEU A 71 -11.92 19.92 22.89
CA LEU A 71 -12.74 20.91 22.19
C LEU A 71 -13.98 21.20 23.03
N TYR A 72 -14.39 22.47 23.14
CA TYR A 72 -15.55 22.88 23.95
C TYR A 72 -16.90 22.55 23.30
N THR A 73 -16.90 22.04 22.08
CA THR A 73 -18.08 21.62 21.33
C THR A 73 -17.88 20.20 20.83
N ASP A 74 -18.87 19.35 21.04
CA ASP A 74 -18.91 18.02 20.44
C ASP A 74 -19.56 18.03 19.04
N ASN A 75 -19.64 16.84 18.42
CA ASN A 75 -20.25 16.63 17.11
C ASN A 75 -21.76 16.95 17.03
N ALA A 76 -22.41 17.16 18.16
CA ALA A 76 -23.83 17.52 18.26
C ALA A 76 -24.02 19.01 18.62
N GLY A 77 -22.95 19.80 18.65
CA GLY A 77 -22.97 21.21 19.03
C GLY A 77 -23.20 21.44 20.53
N ARG A 78 -23.06 20.40 21.37
CA ARG A 78 -23.24 20.50 22.82
C ARG A 78 -21.97 21.08 23.46
N SER A 79 -22.14 21.94 24.44
CA SER A 79 -21.04 22.66 25.11
C SER A 79 -20.34 21.85 26.20
N GLN A 80 -20.09 20.56 25.98
CA GLN A 80 -19.26 19.77 26.88
C GLN A 80 -17.85 19.57 26.29
N PRO A 81 -16.78 19.78 27.07
CA PRO A 81 -15.43 19.50 26.61
C PRO A 81 -15.27 18.03 26.21
N GLN A 82 -14.89 17.77 24.96
CA GLN A 82 -14.58 16.43 24.45
C GLN A 82 -13.10 16.34 24.09
N ASN A 83 -12.40 15.27 24.52
CA ASN A 83 -11.00 15.09 24.16
C ASN A 83 -10.84 14.98 22.65
N ILE A 84 -9.75 15.52 22.12
CA ILE A 84 -9.48 15.55 20.68
C ILE A 84 -9.51 14.17 20.02
N GLN A 85 -9.04 13.12 20.69
CA GLN A 85 -9.11 11.76 20.16
C GLN A 85 -10.56 11.31 19.95
N ASP A 86 -11.41 11.55 20.95
CA ASP A 86 -12.84 11.18 20.90
C ASP A 86 -13.53 11.91 19.77
N PHE A 87 -13.35 13.22 19.70
CA PHE A 87 -13.92 14.04 18.64
C PHE A 87 -13.51 13.53 17.26
N LEU A 88 -12.22 13.25 17.05
CA LEU A 88 -11.71 12.82 15.75
C LEU A 88 -12.19 11.41 15.35
N GLN A 89 -12.09 10.43 16.26
CA GLN A 89 -12.49 9.06 15.97
C GLN A 89 -14.01 8.96 15.81
N GLU A 90 -14.80 9.61 16.66
CA GLU A 90 -16.26 9.62 16.54
C GLU A 90 -16.72 10.30 15.26
N SER A 91 -16.09 11.42 14.87
CA SER A 91 -16.39 12.09 13.60
C SER A 91 -16.11 11.20 12.40
N TYR A 92 -14.94 10.54 12.41
CA TYR A 92 -14.54 9.60 11.36
C TYR A 92 -15.55 8.47 11.24
N ILE A 93 -15.85 7.79 12.35
CA ILE A 93 -16.76 6.65 12.38
C ILE A 93 -18.18 7.09 12.03
N ALA A 94 -18.64 8.27 12.47
CA ALA A 94 -19.95 8.80 12.12
C ALA A 94 -20.07 9.10 10.63
N ALA A 95 -19.04 9.66 10.00
CA ALA A 95 -19.02 9.92 8.56
C ALA A 95 -19.12 8.60 7.76
N TYR A 96 -18.33 7.59 8.12
CA TYR A 96 -18.43 6.27 7.49
C TYR A 96 -19.76 5.56 7.81
N THR A 97 -20.33 5.76 9.00
CA THR A 97 -21.66 5.23 9.33
C THR A 97 -22.73 5.82 8.40
N GLN A 98 -22.69 7.12 8.14
CA GLN A 98 -23.62 7.76 7.20
C GLN A 98 -23.44 7.22 5.77
N LEU A 99 -22.19 7.07 5.33
CA LEU A 99 -21.89 6.46 4.03
C LEU A 99 -22.39 5.01 3.95
N ALA A 100 -22.18 4.22 5.01
CA ALA A 100 -22.68 2.85 5.12
C ALA A 100 -24.21 2.80 4.97
N GLN A 101 -24.94 3.70 5.65
CA GLN A 101 -26.40 3.76 5.59
C GLN A 101 -26.90 4.05 4.17
N ALA A 102 -26.20 4.92 3.43
CA ALA A 102 -26.52 5.23 2.05
C ALA A 102 -26.21 4.06 1.09
N LEU A 103 -25.16 3.29 1.37
CA LEU A 103 -24.67 2.23 0.49
C LEU A 103 -25.22 0.82 0.81
N ALA A 104 -25.69 0.57 2.04
CA ALA A 104 -26.17 -0.75 2.47
C ALA A 104 -27.26 -1.37 1.55
N PRO A 105 -28.18 -0.60 0.93
CA PRO A 105 -29.13 -1.17 -0.02
C PRO A 105 -28.51 -1.61 -1.36
N CYS A 106 -27.28 -1.19 -1.67
CA CYS A 106 -26.59 -1.50 -2.92
C CYS A 106 -25.96 -2.91 -2.86
N PRO A 107 -26.37 -3.87 -3.73
CA PRO A 107 -25.80 -5.22 -3.72
C PRO A 107 -24.30 -5.29 -4.02
N ALA A 108 -23.73 -4.23 -4.59
CA ALA A 108 -22.30 -4.12 -4.88
C ALA A 108 -21.48 -3.61 -3.68
N PHE A 109 -22.12 -3.08 -2.64
CA PHE A 109 -21.44 -2.68 -1.43
C PHE A 109 -21.03 -3.91 -0.64
N LEU A 110 -19.71 -4.08 -0.45
CA LEU A 110 -19.16 -5.21 0.29
C LEU A 110 -18.73 -4.83 1.71
N GLY A 111 -18.40 -3.56 1.97
CA GLY A 111 -17.80 -3.13 3.21
C GLY A 111 -16.83 -1.96 3.03
N PHE A 112 -15.96 -1.75 4.01
CA PHE A 112 -14.98 -0.66 3.98
C PHE A 112 -13.58 -1.15 4.36
N ASP A 113 -12.58 -0.53 3.74
CA ASP A 113 -11.27 -0.37 4.37
C ASP A 113 -11.36 0.70 5.47
N VAL A 114 -10.91 0.30 6.66
CA VAL A 114 -11.01 1.09 7.89
C VAL A 114 -10.16 2.35 7.82
N MET A 115 -8.95 2.26 7.25
CA MET A 115 -8.06 3.41 7.10
C MET A 115 -6.87 3.04 6.23
N ASN A 116 -6.73 3.76 5.12
CA ASN A 116 -5.55 3.71 4.26
C ASN A 116 -4.26 4.07 5.03
N GLU A 117 -3.28 3.16 5.00
CA GLU A 117 -1.92 3.27 5.52
C GLU A 117 -1.81 3.88 6.93
N PRO A 118 -2.33 3.19 7.97
CA PRO A 118 -2.45 3.77 9.30
C PRO A 118 -1.08 3.92 9.98
N HIS A 119 -0.48 5.11 9.85
CA HIS A 119 0.78 5.44 10.51
C HIS A 119 0.57 5.87 11.98
N ARG A 120 1.48 5.44 12.85
CA ARG A 120 1.41 5.62 14.32
C ARG A 120 1.76 7.03 14.83
N GLY A 121 2.27 7.90 13.97
CA GLY A 121 2.80 9.21 14.37
C GLY A 121 3.99 9.05 15.32
N TYR A 122 3.93 9.73 16.48
CA TYR A 122 4.96 9.65 17.52
C TYR A 122 4.75 8.46 18.48
N VAL A 123 3.65 7.71 18.42
CA VAL A 123 3.43 6.59 19.34
C VAL A 123 4.55 5.55 19.17
N ASN A 124 5.19 5.16 20.27
CA ASN A 124 6.40 4.34 20.28
C ASN A 124 7.56 4.94 19.44
N LEU A 125 7.74 6.26 19.53
CA LEU A 125 8.83 7.00 18.90
C LEU A 125 10.18 6.35 19.20
N TYR A 126 10.97 6.13 18.14
CA TYR A 126 12.29 5.51 18.25
C TYR A 126 13.27 6.38 19.06
N SER A 127 13.33 7.67 18.73
CA SER A 127 14.12 8.66 19.45
C SER A 127 13.63 10.08 19.11
N PHE A 128 13.80 11.01 20.02
CA PHE A 128 13.53 12.44 19.76
C PHE A 128 14.53 13.05 18.78
N ASP A 129 15.75 12.50 18.71
CA ASP A 129 16.87 13.03 17.92
C ASP A 129 17.02 12.33 16.56
N ARG A 130 16.34 11.19 16.34
CA ARG A 130 16.38 10.45 15.08
C ARG A 130 15.23 9.46 14.91
N TRP A 131 14.90 9.17 13.66
CA TRP A 131 14.01 8.09 13.25
C TRP A 131 14.75 6.75 13.12
N CYS A 132 14.03 5.65 12.97
CA CYS A 132 14.60 4.33 12.77
C CYS A 132 14.99 4.16 11.29
N TYR A 133 16.29 4.16 10.99
CA TYR A 133 16.80 4.12 9.62
C TYR A 133 16.39 2.83 8.88
N GLU A 134 16.16 1.74 9.61
CA GLU A 134 15.78 0.44 9.07
C GLU A 134 14.31 0.34 8.64
N THR A 135 13.43 1.16 9.21
CA THR A 135 11.97 1.08 8.97
C THR A 135 11.37 2.35 8.37
N ASP A 136 12.03 3.50 8.54
CA ASP A 136 11.46 4.81 8.22
C ASP A 136 12.12 5.40 6.96
N LEU A 137 11.31 5.84 5.99
CA LEU A 137 11.83 6.35 4.71
C LEU A 137 12.47 7.73 4.88
N HIS A 138 13.73 7.85 4.45
CA HIS A 138 14.57 9.05 4.60
C HIS A 138 14.99 9.63 3.24
N ILE A 139 14.33 10.72 2.82
CA ILE A 139 14.61 11.46 1.57
C ILE A 139 14.21 12.93 1.75
N GLY A 140 14.98 13.85 1.15
CA GLY A 140 14.79 15.29 1.28
C GLY A 140 15.11 15.78 2.70
N HIS A 141 14.45 16.85 3.14
CA HIS A 141 14.54 17.34 4.52
C HIS A 141 13.95 16.32 5.49
N TYR A 142 14.79 15.82 6.41
CA TYR A 142 14.47 14.71 7.30
C TYR A 142 14.65 15.09 8.78
N PRO A 143 13.85 16.02 9.31
CA PRO A 143 14.00 16.48 10.68
C PRO A 143 13.69 15.36 11.67
N SER A 144 14.43 15.33 12.78
CA SER A 144 14.06 14.57 13.97
C SER A 144 12.75 15.11 14.57
N ALA A 145 12.15 14.37 15.52
CA ALA A 145 10.94 14.84 16.20
C ALA A 145 11.20 16.15 16.96
N LEU A 146 12.33 16.28 17.64
CA LEU A 146 12.70 17.48 18.39
C LEU A 146 12.96 18.69 17.48
N GLU A 147 13.72 18.50 16.40
CA GLU A 147 13.94 19.54 15.39
C GLU A 147 12.60 19.97 14.75
N SER A 148 11.73 19.02 14.45
CA SER A 148 10.38 19.27 13.92
C SER A 148 9.52 20.10 14.87
N PHE A 149 9.59 19.84 16.18
CA PHE A 149 8.86 20.62 17.18
C PHE A 149 9.36 22.04 17.29
N ALA A 150 10.69 22.23 17.29
CA ALA A 150 11.31 23.55 17.35
C ALA A 150 10.98 24.39 16.10
N LEU A 151 11.10 23.80 14.90
CA LEU A 151 10.70 24.45 13.65
C LEU A 151 9.23 24.86 13.68
N GLY A 152 8.36 23.97 14.16
CA GLY A 152 6.93 24.25 14.30
C GLY A 152 6.62 25.39 15.27
N ASP A 153 7.44 25.57 16.31
CA ASP A 153 7.30 26.67 17.28
C ASP A 153 7.92 27.98 16.78
N GLY A 154 8.49 28.00 15.57
CA GLY A 154 9.09 29.19 14.97
C GLY A 154 10.59 29.36 15.26
N HIS A 155 11.28 28.31 15.71
CA HIS A 155 12.72 28.35 15.93
C HIS A 155 13.51 27.74 14.77
N ALA A 156 14.49 28.47 14.23
CA ALA A 156 15.35 27.98 13.16
C ALA A 156 16.12 26.71 13.57
N GLN A 157 16.28 25.77 12.64
CA GLN A 157 17.00 24.51 12.87
C GLN A 157 17.88 24.15 11.66
N ASP A 158 19.00 23.48 11.92
CA ASP A 158 19.78 22.83 10.87
C ASP A 158 19.21 21.43 10.65
N ILE A 159 18.62 21.14 9.49
CA ILE A 159 17.94 19.86 9.22
C ILE A 159 18.78 19.00 8.28
N PRO A 160 18.95 17.69 8.54
CA PRO A 160 19.66 16.83 7.60
C PRO A 160 18.87 16.68 6.30
N PHE A 161 19.56 16.81 5.18
CA PHE A 161 19.02 16.58 3.84
C PHE A 161 19.53 15.25 3.29
N TYR A 162 18.63 14.32 2.99
CA TYR A 162 18.93 13.00 2.48
C TYR A 162 18.73 12.91 0.97
N VAL A 163 19.62 12.20 0.29
CA VAL A 163 19.55 11.92 -1.15
C VAL A 163 19.56 10.42 -1.39
N LYS A 164 18.98 9.99 -2.52
CA LYS A 164 19.04 8.60 -2.99
C LYS A 164 20.50 8.18 -3.17
N SER A 165 20.84 6.95 -2.81
CA SER A 165 22.19 6.39 -2.98
C SER A 165 22.19 4.89 -3.24
N TRP A 166 23.37 4.33 -3.48
CA TRP A 166 23.59 2.90 -3.64
C TRP A 166 24.92 2.53 -2.96
N PRO A 167 25.04 1.39 -2.25
CA PRO A 167 24.06 0.31 -2.07
C PRO A 167 23.03 0.54 -0.96
N PHE A 168 23.25 1.52 -0.07
CA PHE A 168 22.23 1.94 0.90
C PHE A 168 21.23 2.87 0.22
N PRO A 169 19.92 2.72 0.47
CA PRO A 169 18.88 3.44 -0.29
C PRO A 169 19.03 4.95 -0.19
N SER A 170 19.51 5.48 0.94
CA SER A 170 19.81 6.90 1.08
C SER A 170 21.13 7.17 1.78
N ARG A 171 21.58 8.42 1.70
CA ARG A 171 22.63 8.95 2.56
C ARG A 171 22.35 10.41 2.89
N MET A 172 22.84 10.87 4.03
CA MET A 172 22.85 12.30 4.34
C MET A 172 23.81 13.01 3.38
N SER A 173 23.31 14.03 2.67
CA SER A 173 24.09 14.85 1.75
C SER A 173 24.78 16.03 2.46
N HIS A 174 24.02 16.69 3.32
CA HIS A 174 24.41 17.87 4.10
C HIS A 174 23.34 18.15 5.19
N ARG A 175 23.54 19.20 5.98
CA ARG A 175 22.50 19.83 6.79
C ARG A 175 22.17 21.19 6.18
N ALA A 176 20.89 21.50 6.09
CA ALA A 176 20.37 22.76 5.55
C ALA A 176 19.83 23.62 6.68
N HIS A 177 20.18 24.90 6.69
CA HIS A 177 19.65 25.82 7.68
C HIS A 177 18.24 26.25 7.26
N ILE A 178 17.26 25.94 8.10
CA ILE A 178 15.85 26.23 7.85
C ILE A 178 15.37 27.26 8.87
N GLU A 179 14.90 28.39 8.35
CA GLU A 179 14.38 29.50 9.15
C GLU A 179 12.86 29.65 8.91
N PRO A 180 12.00 29.30 9.89
CA PRO A 180 10.57 29.46 9.75
C PRO A 180 10.19 30.95 9.83
N LYS A 181 9.25 31.39 8.98
CA LYS A 181 8.73 32.78 9.01
C LYS A 181 8.00 33.11 10.33
N SER A 182 7.33 32.11 10.90
CA SER A 182 6.52 32.21 12.12
C SER A 182 6.23 30.82 12.69
N SER A 183 5.74 30.77 13.94
CA SER A 183 5.13 29.56 14.49
C SER A 183 3.98 29.09 13.61
N VAL A 184 3.88 27.77 13.43
CA VAL A 184 2.78 27.16 12.67
C VAL A 184 1.54 26.92 13.51
N TRP A 185 1.61 27.16 14.83
CA TRP A 185 0.49 26.92 15.74
C TRP A 185 -0.49 28.09 15.72
N LEU A 186 -1.77 27.79 15.62
CA LEU A 186 -2.84 28.79 15.72
C LEU A 186 -2.88 29.39 17.13
N ASP A 187 -3.16 30.69 17.19
CA ASP A 187 -3.54 31.33 18.44
C ASP A 187 -4.87 30.69 18.92
N PRO A 188 -4.94 30.13 20.14
CA PRO A 188 -6.16 29.50 20.65
C PRO A 188 -7.38 30.44 20.64
N THR A 189 -7.15 31.75 20.76
CA THR A 189 -8.22 32.77 20.73
C THR A 189 -8.76 33.05 19.33
N ALA A 190 -8.01 32.68 18.29
CA ALA A 190 -8.36 32.85 16.89
C ALA A 190 -8.84 31.55 16.21
N SER A 191 -8.77 30.40 16.91
CA SER A 191 -9.20 29.13 16.34
C SER A 191 -10.72 29.09 16.13
N PRO A 192 -11.22 28.67 14.95
CA PRO A 192 -12.65 28.45 14.74
C PRO A 192 -13.20 27.28 15.57
N PHE A 193 -12.33 26.53 16.26
CA PHE A 193 -12.68 25.41 17.12
C PHE A 193 -12.20 25.70 18.56
N PRO A 194 -13.06 26.31 19.40
CA PRO A 194 -12.72 26.62 20.78
C PRO A 194 -12.25 25.38 21.53
N SER A 195 -11.12 25.50 22.21
CA SER A 195 -10.50 24.37 22.93
C SER A 195 -9.88 24.81 24.25
N THR A 196 -9.53 23.84 25.07
CA THR A 196 -8.85 24.03 26.35
C THR A 196 -7.38 24.47 26.22
N ARG A 197 -6.85 24.62 24.99
CA ARG A 197 -5.49 25.11 24.76
C ARG A 197 -5.29 26.50 25.36
N ARG A 198 -4.17 26.68 26.03
CA ARG A 198 -3.73 28.00 26.53
C ARG A 198 -2.47 28.49 25.83
N GLY A 199 -1.62 27.55 25.40
CA GLY A 199 -0.37 27.87 24.71
C GLY A 199 -0.57 28.27 23.25
N LYS A 200 0.19 29.28 22.79
CA LYS A 200 0.29 29.67 21.37
C LYS A 200 1.32 28.86 20.57
N GLY A 201 1.99 27.92 21.23
CA GLY A 201 3.09 27.14 20.66
C GLY A 201 2.76 25.65 20.52
N CYS A 202 3.80 24.83 20.43
CA CYS A 202 3.70 23.38 20.29
C CYS A 202 2.88 22.70 21.39
N ILE A 203 1.92 21.84 21.00
CA ILE A 203 1.11 21.09 21.98
C ILE A 203 1.98 20.18 22.85
N TRP A 204 3.04 19.60 22.29
CA TRP A 204 3.96 18.74 23.04
C TRP A 204 4.79 19.56 24.04
N ARG A 205 5.05 20.85 23.77
CA ARG A 205 5.66 21.77 24.74
C ARG A 205 4.69 22.11 25.88
N GLU A 206 3.41 22.34 25.56
CA GLU A 206 2.35 22.57 26.57
C GLU A 206 2.16 21.36 27.50
N HIS A 207 2.38 20.15 26.98
CA HIS A 207 2.41 18.91 27.76
C HIS A 207 3.75 18.61 28.46
N GLY A 208 4.73 19.54 28.38
CA GLY A 208 6.03 19.40 29.06
C GLY A 208 6.90 18.27 28.50
N VAL A 209 6.73 17.92 27.23
CA VAL A 209 7.53 16.87 26.56
C VAL A 209 8.93 17.39 26.21
N TRP A 210 9.00 18.65 25.81
CA TRP A 210 10.22 19.35 25.43
C TRP A 210 10.12 20.83 25.81
N ALA A 211 11.25 21.54 25.81
CA ALA A 211 11.32 22.98 26.02
C ALA A 211 12.38 23.62 25.12
N TRP A 212 12.29 24.93 24.91
CA TRP A 212 13.35 25.71 24.29
C TRP A 212 14.31 26.23 25.37
N ASP A 213 15.60 25.90 25.27
CA ASP A 213 16.65 26.47 26.12
C ASP A 213 17.09 27.81 25.52
N GLU A 214 16.55 28.92 26.06
CA GLU A 214 16.84 30.29 25.62
C GLU A 214 18.33 30.64 25.68
N LYS A 215 19.10 30.04 26.61
CA LYS A 215 20.53 30.34 26.75
C LYS A 215 21.36 29.68 25.67
N LYS A 216 20.96 28.48 25.26
CA LYS A 216 21.66 27.68 24.24
C LYS A 216 21.07 27.84 22.85
N SER A 217 19.92 28.48 22.74
CA SER A 217 19.11 28.57 21.51
C SER A 217 18.89 27.19 20.89
N LYS A 218 18.47 26.22 21.71
CA LYS A 218 18.30 24.81 21.31
C LYS A 218 17.08 24.17 21.96
N PRO A 219 16.40 23.24 21.28
CA PRO A 219 15.35 22.46 21.91
C PRO A 219 15.96 21.40 22.83
N VAL A 220 15.29 21.12 23.95
CA VAL A 220 15.69 20.12 24.94
C VAL A 220 14.52 19.20 25.27
N VAL A 221 14.78 17.89 25.30
CA VAL A 221 13.79 16.88 25.69
C VAL A 221 13.64 16.89 27.21
N LEU A 222 12.41 16.95 27.70
CA LEU A 222 12.08 16.91 29.12
C LEU A 222 11.57 15.51 29.55
N GLN A 223 10.93 14.78 28.63
CA GLN A 223 10.38 13.44 28.87
C GLN A 223 10.70 12.50 27.70
N ALA A 224 11.81 11.76 27.81
CA ALA A 224 12.37 10.96 26.70
C ALA A 224 11.53 9.73 26.31
N ASP A 225 10.68 9.24 27.20
CA ASP A 225 9.81 8.09 27.02
C ASP A 225 8.32 8.46 26.90
N TYR A 226 8.00 9.77 26.77
CA TYR A 226 6.62 10.29 26.79
C TYR A 226 5.66 9.56 25.84
N PHE A 227 6.13 9.21 24.63
CA PHE A 227 5.32 8.53 23.61
C PHE A 227 5.36 6.99 23.67
N SER A 228 6.08 6.42 24.65
CA SER A 228 6.25 4.97 24.80
C SER A 228 5.52 4.42 26.02
N VAL A 229 5.04 5.29 26.92
CA VAL A 229 4.33 4.94 28.15
C VAL A 229 3.10 5.82 28.33
N ASP A 230 2.20 5.46 29.25
CA ASP A 230 1.10 6.33 29.67
C ASP A 230 1.64 7.44 30.60
N PRO A 231 1.76 8.70 30.14
CA PRO A 231 2.40 9.75 30.93
C PRO A 231 1.46 10.37 31.96
N ARG A 232 0.19 9.96 31.98
CA ARG A 232 -0.84 10.56 32.85
C ARG A 232 -0.56 10.23 34.32
N PRO A 233 -0.73 11.20 35.24
CA PRO A 233 -0.61 10.94 36.68
C PRO A 233 -1.54 9.80 37.12
N GLY A 234 -1.03 8.87 37.93
CA GLY A 234 -1.79 7.73 38.46
C GLY A 234 -1.86 6.47 37.57
N PHE A 235 -1.39 6.53 36.32
CA PHE A 235 -1.39 5.38 35.39
C PHE A 235 -0.07 4.58 35.40
N GLY A 236 0.85 4.89 36.31
CA GLY A 236 2.03 4.09 36.58
C GLY A 236 3.06 3.99 35.44
N ARG A 237 3.01 4.88 34.44
CA ARG A 237 3.89 4.83 33.27
C ARG A 237 3.87 3.47 32.55
N ARG A 238 2.69 2.86 32.47
CA ARG A 238 2.49 1.59 31.75
C ARG A 238 2.99 1.73 30.31
N PRO A 239 3.79 0.79 29.77
CA PRO A 239 4.13 0.78 28.36
C PRO A 239 2.87 0.76 27.49
N ILE A 240 2.88 1.60 26.44
CA ILE A 240 1.83 1.64 25.42
C ILE A 240 2.36 0.92 24.18
N GLU A 241 1.53 0.12 23.54
CA GLU A 241 1.83 -0.50 22.25
C GLU A 241 0.75 -0.11 21.23
N PHE A 242 1.19 0.49 20.11
CA PHE A 242 0.30 1.11 19.12
C PHE A 242 -0.86 0.21 18.65
N TYR A 243 -0.55 -1.02 18.22
CA TYR A 243 -1.56 -1.89 17.64
C TYR A 243 -2.56 -2.40 18.69
N GLN A 244 -2.06 -2.80 19.85
CA GLN A 244 -2.83 -3.38 20.96
C GLN A 244 -3.66 -2.34 21.70
N ASP A 245 -3.05 -1.22 22.07
CA ASP A 245 -3.67 -0.23 22.97
C ASP A 245 -4.47 0.83 22.21
N LEU A 246 -4.20 1.09 20.91
CA LEU A 246 -4.79 2.20 20.16
C LEU A 246 -5.49 1.78 18.86
N TYR A 247 -4.80 1.05 17.98
CA TYR A 247 -5.34 0.66 16.66
C TYR A 247 -6.50 -0.34 16.79
N ALA A 248 -6.31 -1.44 17.52
CA ALA A 248 -7.34 -2.46 17.68
C ALA A 248 -8.64 -1.93 18.34
N PRO A 249 -8.58 -1.11 19.40
CA PRO A 249 -9.78 -0.44 19.92
C PRO A 249 -10.53 0.42 18.91
N PHE A 250 -9.81 1.17 18.07
CA PHE A 250 -10.44 1.96 17.00
C PHE A 250 -11.10 1.07 15.95
N VAL A 251 -10.43 0.01 15.50
CA VAL A 251 -11.00 -0.97 14.55
C VAL A 251 -12.28 -1.60 15.13
N HIS A 252 -12.30 -1.94 16.42
CA HIS A 252 -13.52 -2.46 17.07
C HIS A 252 -14.65 -1.42 17.16
N ALA A 253 -14.34 -0.16 17.45
CA ALA A 253 -15.34 0.91 17.46
C ALA A 253 -15.94 1.14 16.06
N PHE A 254 -15.11 1.07 15.01
CA PHE A 254 -15.55 1.14 13.62
C PHE A 254 -16.41 -0.07 13.24
N GLU A 255 -15.93 -1.29 13.55
CA GLU A 255 -16.66 -2.56 13.34
C GLU A 255 -18.05 -2.51 13.98
N GLU A 256 -18.13 -2.13 15.25
CA GLU A 256 -19.38 -2.09 16.00
C GLU A 256 -20.40 -1.17 15.32
N ARG A 257 -19.96 0.00 14.86
CA ARG A 257 -20.83 0.98 14.21
C ARG A 257 -21.24 0.56 12.81
N LEU A 258 -20.32 -0.02 12.03
CA LEU A 258 -20.61 -0.56 10.70
C LEU A 258 -21.62 -1.72 10.77
N HIS A 259 -21.38 -2.70 11.65
CA HIS A 259 -22.22 -3.90 11.75
C HIS A 259 -23.61 -3.64 12.36
N ARG A 260 -23.84 -2.48 12.98
CA ARG A 260 -25.21 -2.03 13.33
C ARG A 260 -26.01 -1.60 12.09
N VAL A 261 -25.34 -1.17 11.03
CA VAL A 261 -25.96 -0.80 9.75
C VAL A 261 -26.09 -2.03 8.86
N ASP A 262 -25.01 -2.78 8.71
CA ASP A 262 -24.97 -4.02 7.92
C ASP A 262 -24.10 -5.09 8.61
N PRO A 263 -24.72 -6.11 9.25
CA PRO A 263 -23.99 -7.20 9.90
C PRO A 263 -23.13 -8.06 8.95
N GLY A 264 -23.37 -8.00 7.64
CA GLY A 264 -22.65 -8.75 6.62
C GLY A 264 -21.47 -7.99 5.99
N ALA A 265 -21.32 -6.70 6.29
CA ALA A 265 -20.25 -5.89 5.71
C ALA A 265 -18.86 -6.45 6.07
N LEU A 266 -17.96 -6.45 5.08
CA LEU A 266 -16.56 -6.80 5.23
C LEU A 266 -15.79 -5.64 5.86
N LEU A 267 -14.83 -5.99 6.70
CA LEU A 267 -13.96 -5.04 7.38
C LEU A 267 -12.53 -5.24 6.90
N LEU A 268 -12.08 -4.45 5.94
CA LEU A 268 -10.71 -4.51 5.44
C LEU A 268 -9.80 -3.79 6.45
N VAL A 269 -8.78 -4.50 6.91
CA VAL A 269 -7.84 -4.03 7.94
C VAL A 269 -6.42 -4.21 7.43
N GLU A 270 -5.64 -3.13 7.51
CA GLU A 270 -4.32 -3.06 6.90
C GLU A 270 -3.25 -2.43 7.82
N PRO A 271 -1.98 -2.87 7.70
CA PRO A 271 -0.82 -2.14 8.21
C PRO A 271 -0.36 -1.09 7.18
N ILE A 272 0.64 -0.28 7.55
CA ILE A 272 1.39 0.53 6.57
C ILE A 272 2.00 -0.35 5.45
N PRO A 273 2.25 0.15 4.23
CA PRO A 273 2.65 -0.69 3.11
C PRO A 273 3.89 -1.53 3.37
N ASN A 274 3.90 -2.73 2.78
CA ASN A 274 4.97 -3.71 2.88
C ASN A 274 5.26 -4.25 4.30
N GLU A 275 4.56 -3.77 5.34
CA GLU A 275 4.58 -4.34 6.68
C GLU A 275 3.59 -5.51 6.85
N PHE A 276 3.83 -6.31 7.89
CA PHE A 276 2.96 -7.43 8.23
C PHE A 276 2.07 -7.08 9.40
N MET A 277 0.81 -7.49 9.33
CA MET A 277 -0.13 -7.33 10.45
C MET A 277 0.39 -8.11 11.69
N PRO A 278 0.34 -7.56 12.91
CA PRO A 278 0.59 -8.32 14.13
C PRO A 278 -0.32 -9.54 14.25
N ARG A 279 0.12 -10.52 15.04
CA ARG A 279 -0.74 -11.64 15.42
C ARG A 279 -1.96 -11.08 16.16
N TRP A 280 -3.16 -11.44 15.73
CA TRP A 280 -4.41 -10.99 16.35
C TRP A 280 -5.19 -12.18 16.87
N ALA A 281 -5.51 -12.16 18.18
CA ALA A 281 -6.28 -13.14 18.96
C ALA A 281 -5.70 -14.58 19.03
N THR A 282 -4.99 -15.04 18.01
CA THR A 282 -4.61 -16.44 17.85
C THR A 282 -3.28 -16.78 18.53
N GLY A 283 -3.23 -16.78 19.86
CA GLY A 283 -2.07 -17.25 20.65
C GLY A 283 -1.06 -16.18 21.07
N ASP A 284 -0.11 -16.56 21.93
CA ASP A 284 0.60 -15.61 22.80
C ASP A 284 1.97 -15.13 22.29
N ARG A 285 2.39 -15.54 21.08
CA ARG A 285 3.74 -15.24 20.56
C ARG A 285 3.68 -14.67 19.14
N PRO A 286 4.50 -13.66 18.80
CA PRO A 286 4.59 -13.15 17.44
C PRO A 286 4.88 -14.25 16.41
N ALA A 287 4.34 -14.10 15.20
CA ALA A 287 4.76 -14.96 14.10
C ALA A 287 6.23 -14.68 13.74
N PRO A 288 6.99 -15.68 13.27
CA PRO A 288 8.37 -15.45 12.85
C PRO A 288 8.45 -14.38 11.75
N LYS A 289 9.41 -13.45 11.86
CA LYS A 289 9.68 -12.38 10.87
C LYS A 289 8.51 -11.41 10.63
N THR A 290 7.55 -11.32 11.56
CA THR A 290 6.54 -10.24 11.60
C THR A 290 6.87 -9.24 12.70
N THR A 291 6.01 -8.23 12.90
CA THR A 291 6.11 -7.36 14.08
C THR A 291 6.10 -8.17 15.38
N ARG A 292 6.75 -7.65 16.42
CA ARG A 292 6.86 -8.24 17.76
C ARG A 292 5.58 -8.14 18.58
N THR A 293 4.58 -7.47 18.05
CA THR A 293 3.31 -7.24 18.73
C THR A 293 2.37 -8.44 18.61
N VAL A 294 1.60 -8.67 19.67
CA VAL A 294 0.44 -9.56 19.70
C VAL A 294 -0.77 -8.75 20.17
N ILE A 295 -1.81 -8.70 19.34
CA ILE A 295 -3.09 -8.13 19.70
C ILE A 295 -3.91 -9.19 20.43
N ARG A 296 -4.31 -8.91 21.68
CA ARG A 296 -5.01 -9.82 22.59
C ARG A 296 -6.53 -9.67 22.58
N SER A 297 -7.06 -8.57 22.04
CA SER A 297 -8.51 -8.46 21.85
C SER A 297 -8.99 -9.51 20.85
N ALA A 298 -10.28 -9.79 20.86
CA ALA A 298 -10.89 -10.66 19.86
C ALA A 298 -10.60 -10.13 18.45
N GLN A 299 -10.52 -11.01 17.46
CA GLN A 299 -10.44 -10.57 16.06
C GLN A 299 -11.80 -9.99 15.64
N PRO A 300 -11.84 -8.85 14.92
CA PRO A 300 -13.08 -8.30 14.37
C PRO A 300 -13.83 -9.30 13.50
N ARG A 301 -15.17 -9.24 13.50
CA ARG A 301 -15.99 -10.06 12.60
C ARG A 301 -15.82 -9.60 11.15
N ASN A 302 -15.98 -10.54 10.21
CA ASN A 302 -15.86 -10.30 8.76
C ASN A 302 -14.55 -9.60 8.36
N LEU A 303 -13.46 -9.80 9.13
CA LEU A 303 -12.17 -9.21 8.85
C LEU A 303 -11.61 -9.74 7.53
N VAL A 304 -11.15 -8.82 6.69
CA VAL A 304 -10.39 -9.09 5.48
C VAL A 304 -9.02 -8.45 5.66
N TYR A 305 -7.95 -9.20 5.41
CA TYR A 305 -6.61 -8.65 5.44
C TYR A 305 -6.36 -7.83 4.16
N GLY A 306 -6.11 -6.54 4.31
CA GLY A 306 -6.00 -5.56 3.22
C GLY A 306 -4.58 -5.03 2.92
N PRO A 307 -3.49 -5.81 2.91
CA PRO A 307 -2.15 -5.20 2.85
C PRO A 307 -1.86 -4.50 1.53
N HIS A 308 -0.92 -3.55 1.55
CA HIS A 308 -0.35 -2.96 0.32
C HIS A 308 1.00 -3.59 -0.04
N PHE A 309 1.31 -3.60 -1.34
CA PHE A 309 2.61 -4.03 -1.83
C PHE A 309 3.14 -3.11 -2.94
N TYR A 310 4.33 -2.57 -2.71
CA TYR A 310 5.11 -1.88 -3.74
C TYR A 310 6.54 -2.46 -3.82
N ASP A 311 7.13 -2.50 -5.02
CA ASP A 311 8.58 -2.68 -5.15
C ASP A 311 9.27 -1.40 -4.69
N LEU A 312 9.65 -1.37 -3.42
CA LEU A 312 10.30 -0.21 -2.79
C LEU A 312 11.58 0.21 -3.50
N ASN A 313 12.30 -0.69 -4.17
CA ASN A 313 13.50 -0.33 -4.92
C ASN A 313 13.13 0.41 -6.21
N VAL A 314 12.23 -0.15 -7.03
CA VAL A 314 11.80 0.49 -8.28
C VAL A 314 11.07 1.79 -7.99
N LEU A 315 10.20 1.80 -6.98
CA LEU A 315 9.42 2.96 -6.61
C LEU A 315 10.30 4.09 -6.05
N PHE A 316 11.23 3.77 -5.15
CA PHE A 316 12.13 4.78 -4.58
C PHE A 316 13.09 5.37 -5.61
N PHE A 317 13.71 4.55 -6.46
CA PHE A 317 14.65 5.05 -7.47
C PHE A 317 13.99 5.54 -8.75
N LYS A 318 12.71 5.21 -8.97
CA LYS A 318 12.01 5.38 -10.26
C LYS A 318 12.81 4.78 -11.42
N ALA A 319 13.43 3.63 -11.17
CA ALA A 319 14.32 3.00 -12.14
C ALA A 319 14.30 1.46 -12.08
N TYR A 320 14.40 0.83 -13.25
CA TYR A 320 14.61 -0.61 -13.42
C TYR A 320 15.46 -0.89 -14.66
N ASN A 321 16.67 -1.40 -14.45
CA ASN A 321 17.62 -1.74 -15.52
C ASN A 321 17.96 -3.24 -15.52
N GLY A 322 16.95 -4.09 -15.30
CA GLY A 322 17.12 -5.54 -15.30
C GLY A 322 17.53 -6.14 -13.95
N MET A 323 17.54 -5.37 -12.87
CA MET A 323 17.75 -5.86 -11.50
C MET A 323 16.62 -5.38 -10.59
N SER A 324 16.12 -6.28 -9.75
CA SER A 324 15.18 -5.95 -8.67
C SER A 324 15.72 -6.43 -7.33
N VAL A 325 15.27 -5.79 -6.25
CA VAL A 325 15.76 -6.04 -4.89
C VAL A 325 14.60 -6.46 -4.00
N ASN A 326 14.80 -7.48 -3.18
CA ASN A 326 13.86 -7.87 -2.14
C ASN A 326 14.07 -7.01 -0.89
N VAL A 327 13.56 -5.77 -0.92
CA VAL A 327 13.71 -4.80 0.18
C VAL A 327 13.02 -5.30 1.45
N GLN A 328 11.88 -5.97 1.34
CA GLN A 328 11.17 -6.56 2.49
C GLN A 328 12.00 -7.64 3.20
N GLY A 329 12.76 -8.42 2.43
CA GLY A 329 13.70 -9.41 2.94
C GLY A 329 14.90 -8.75 3.61
N LEU A 330 15.51 -7.74 2.98
CA LEU A 330 16.68 -7.02 3.51
C LEU A 330 16.39 -6.35 4.85
N SER A 331 15.26 -5.63 4.96
CA SER A 331 14.80 -5.01 6.22
C SER A 331 14.59 -6.02 7.35
N ARG A 332 14.52 -7.32 7.03
CA ARG A 332 14.34 -8.43 7.98
C ARG A 332 15.56 -9.36 8.04
N GLY A 333 16.73 -8.85 7.69
CA GLY A 333 18.03 -9.52 7.85
C GLY A 333 18.35 -10.55 6.77
N MET A 334 17.72 -10.49 5.59
CA MET A 334 18.13 -11.31 4.45
C MET A 334 19.55 -10.95 4.01
N PHE A 335 20.38 -11.96 3.76
CA PHE A 335 21.71 -11.75 3.19
C PHE A 335 21.61 -11.13 1.78
N ILE A 336 22.40 -10.08 1.52
CA ILE A 336 22.24 -9.22 0.33
C ILE A 336 22.25 -9.98 -0.99
N LEU A 337 23.12 -10.98 -1.16
CA LEU A 337 23.18 -11.75 -2.41
C LEU A 337 21.94 -12.63 -2.64
N CYS A 338 21.17 -12.93 -1.60
CA CYS A 338 19.87 -13.61 -1.71
C CYS A 338 18.71 -12.66 -2.00
N ALA A 339 18.94 -11.35 -1.89
CA ALA A 339 17.95 -10.31 -2.13
C ALA A 339 18.02 -9.70 -3.54
N LEU A 340 19.06 -10.01 -4.33
CA LEU A 340 19.25 -9.47 -5.68
C LEU A 340 18.70 -10.45 -6.73
N TYR A 341 17.92 -9.94 -7.67
CA TYR A 341 17.29 -10.72 -8.73
C TYR A 341 17.51 -10.06 -10.09
N PHE A 342 17.89 -10.86 -11.09
CA PHE A 342 18.31 -10.37 -12.40
C PHE A 342 17.41 -10.85 -13.54
N GLY A 343 17.18 -9.96 -14.50
CA GLY A 343 16.33 -10.16 -15.67
C GLY A 343 14.84 -10.34 -15.31
N THR A 344 14.03 -10.51 -16.35
CA THR A 344 12.57 -10.66 -16.23
C THR A 344 12.16 -11.88 -15.40
N LYS A 345 12.88 -13.00 -15.54
CA LYS A 345 12.66 -14.21 -14.73
C LYS A 345 13.00 -14.00 -13.25
N GLY A 346 14.10 -13.29 -12.98
CA GLY A 346 14.50 -12.94 -11.62
C GLY A 346 13.46 -12.03 -10.97
N LEU A 347 13.04 -10.98 -11.67
CA LEU A 347 11.98 -10.07 -11.25
C LEU A 347 10.67 -10.82 -10.91
N ALA A 348 10.19 -11.67 -11.81
CA ALA A 348 8.98 -12.46 -11.57
C ALA A 348 9.11 -13.41 -10.37
N ARG A 349 10.31 -13.98 -10.14
CA ARG A 349 10.59 -14.78 -8.94
C ARG A 349 10.59 -13.93 -7.67
N ASN A 350 11.17 -12.73 -7.73
CA ASN A 350 11.22 -11.79 -6.62
C ASN A 350 9.81 -11.40 -6.17
N TYR A 351 8.99 -10.89 -7.10
CA TYR A 351 7.63 -10.43 -6.80
C TYR A 351 6.76 -11.58 -6.31
N TYR A 352 6.80 -12.75 -6.99
CA TYR A 352 6.09 -13.93 -6.52
C TYR A 352 6.49 -14.31 -5.09
N TYR A 353 7.79 -14.28 -4.77
CA TYR A 353 8.27 -14.62 -3.44
C TYR A 353 7.81 -13.62 -2.38
N GLN A 354 7.98 -12.30 -2.59
CA GLN A 354 7.56 -11.28 -1.63
C GLN A 354 6.04 -11.34 -1.38
N LEU A 355 5.23 -11.42 -2.44
CA LEU A 355 3.77 -11.59 -2.33
C LEU A 355 3.39 -12.89 -1.62
N SER A 356 4.12 -13.99 -1.85
CA SER A 356 3.88 -15.24 -1.11
C SER A 356 4.17 -15.11 0.38
N GLN A 357 5.16 -14.28 0.77
CA GLN A 357 5.41 -14.00 2.17
C GLN A 357 4.28 -13.16 2.75
N LEU A 358 3.80 -12.13 2.04
CA LEU A 358 2.65 -11.32 2.46
C LEU A 358 1.43 -12.18 2.78
N VAL A 359 1.04 -13.05 1.86
CA VAL A 359 -0.10 -13.98 2.03
C VAL A 359 0.15 -14.96 3.18
N ARG A 360 1.30 -15.64 3.20
CA ARG A 360 1.61 -16.65 4.24
C ARG A 360 1.71 -16.04 5.64
N ARG A 361 2.26 -14.84 5.76
CA ARG A 361 2.35 -14.14 7.05
C ARG A 361 1.00 -13.66 7.51
N GLY A 362 0.15 -13.16 6.60
CA GLY A 362 -1.26 -12.86 6.89
C GLY A 362 -1.99 -14.06 7.51
N TYR A 363 -1.94 -15.23 6.87
CA TYR A 363 -2.53 -16.45 7.44
C TYR A 363 -1.91 -16.85 8.79
N ALA A 364 -0.59 -16.67 8.96
CA ALA A 364 0.10 -17.01 10.20
C ALA A 364 -0.26 -16.09 11.38
N THR A 365 -0.69 -14.85 11.12
CA THR A 365 -1.01 -13.85 12.14
C THR A 365 -2.51 -13.65 12.36
N LEU A 366 -3.32 -13.85 11.33
CA LEU A 366 -4.77 -13.60 11.34
C LEU A 366 -5.61 -14.88 11.21
N GLY A 367 -5.01 -16.04 10.92
CA GLY A 367 -5.78 -17.26 10.60
C GLY A 367 -6.34 -17.21 9.18
N GLU A 368 -7.27 -18.11 8.85
CA GLU A 368 -7.88 -18.26 7.52
C GLU A 368 -8.92 -17.14 7.23
N VAL A 369 -8.42 -15.91 7.06
CA VAL A 369 -9.22 -14.76 6.63
C VAL A 369 -9.05 -14.49 5.13
N PRO A 370 -10.03 -13.88 4.43
CA PRO A 370 -9.84 -13.41 3.07
C PRO A 370 -8.72 -12.38 3.00
N ILE A 371 -8.00 -12.34 1.87
CA ILE A 371 -6.91 -11.39 1.62
C ILE A 371 -7.17 -10.69 0.29
N ILE A 372 -7.11 -9.37 0.32
CA ILE A 372 -7.08 -8.51 -0.86
C ILE A 372 -5.88 -7.58 -0.73
N VAL A 373 -5.04 -7.51 -1.75
CA VAL A 373 -3.97 -6.50 -1.77
C VAL A 373 -4.61 -5.16 -2.12
N GLY A 374 -4.87 -4.33 -1.11
CA GLY A 374 -5.68 -3.10 -1.17
C GLY A 374 -5.09 -2.04 -2.11
N GLU A 375 -3.77 -2.01 -2.23
CA GLU A 375 -3.08 -1.21 -3.24
C GLU A 375 -1.81 -1.90 -3.70
N VAL A 376 -1.60 -1.87 -5.01
CA VAL A 376 -0.40 -2.39 -5.66
C VAL A 376 -0.25 -1.76 -7.03
N GLY A 377 0.97 -1.41 -7.44
CA GLY A 377 1.18 -0.75 -8.72
C GLY A 377 2.65 -0.57 -9.04
N ILE A 378 2.91 0.06 -10.18
CA ILE A 378 4.26 0.49 -10.57
C ILE A 378 4.23 1.92 -11.08
N PRO A 379 5.30 2.68 -10.86
CA PRO A 379 5.45 4.00 -11.46
C PRO A 379 5.58 3.90 -12.99
N TYR A 380 4.74 4.62 -13.73
CA TYR A 380 4.80 4.76 -15.19
C TYR A 380 5.89 5.74 -15.64
N ASP A 381 6.37 6.61 -14.75
CA ASP A 381 7.56 7.46 -14.91
C ASP A 381 8.90 6.71 -14.69
N VAL A 382 8.87 5.38 -14.54
CA VAL A 382 10.09 4.56 -14.37
C VAL A 382 11.05 4.73 -15.56
N ASN A 383 12.34 4.89 -15.26
CA ASN A 383 13.41 5.18 -16.23
C ASN A 383 13.18 6.44 -17.07
N ASP A 384 12.24 7.31 -16.68
CA ASP A 384 11.92 8.56 -17.39
C ASP A 384 11.50 8.31 -18.87
N THR A 385 10.93 7.13 -19.15
CA THR A 385 10.64 6.70 -20.53
C THR A 385 9.66 7.61 -21.24
N LEU A 386 8.68 8.20 -20.52
CA LEU A 386 7.75 9.17 -21.10
C LEU A 386 8.45 10.39 -21.71
N ARG A 387 9.60 10.81 -21.14
CA ARG A 387 10.38 11.94 -21.64
C ARG A 387 11.44 11.52 -22.65
N THR A 388 12.10 10.39 -22.43
CA THR A 388 13.24 9.97 -23.27
C THR A 388 12.84 9.14 -24.49
N ASP A 389 11.75 8.36 -24.41
CA ASP A 389 11.26 7.49 -25.48
C ASP A 389 9.71 7.35 -25.41
N PRO A 390 8.95 8.43 -25.66
CA PRO A 390 7.50 8.47 -25.49
C PRO A 390 6.77 7.28 -26.16
N GLY A 391 5.75 6.77 -25.49
CA GLY A 391 4.97 5.61 -25.96
C GLY A 391 5.69 4.26 -25.88
N ASN A 392 6.93 4.18 -25.40
CA ASN A 392 7.58 2.92 -25.03
C ASN A 392 7.27 2.56 -23.58
N TYR A 393 6.51 1.48 -23.41
CA TYR A 393 6.10 0.96 -22.10
C TYR A 393 6.68 -0.43 -21.79
N ASP A 394 7.79 -0.84 -22.43
CA ASP A 394 8.32 -2.20 -22.27
C ASP A 394 8.81 -2.50 -20.84
N VAL A 395 9.35 -1.50 -20.15
CA VAL A 395 9.77 -1.61 -18.75
C VAL A 395 8.55 -1.76 -17.84
N GLN A 396 7.54 -0.91 -18.03
CA GLN A 396 6.27 -0.90 -17.31
C GLN A 396 5.53 -2.22 -17.52
N ARG A 397 5.44 -2.69 -18.76
CA ARG A 397 4.87 -3.99 -19.14
C ARG A 397 5.62 -5.15 -18.49
N THR A 398 6.95 -5.10 -18.44
CA THR A 398 7.77 -6.10 -17.74
C THR A 398 7.47 -6.14 -16.24
N LEU A 399 7.42 -4.96 -15.60
CA LEU A 399 7.14 -4.82 -14.17
C LEU A 399 5.72 -5.26 -13.81
N LEU A 400 4.71 -4.73 -14.52
CA LEU A 400 3.29 -5.10 -14.35
C LEU A 400 3.05 -6.59 -14.60
N THR A 401 3.62 -7.14 -15.67
CA THR A 401 3.47 -8.58 -15.96
C THR A 401 4.02 -9.42 -14.82
N ALA A 402 5.21 -9.08 -14.27
CA ALA A 402 5.77 -9.78 -13.13
C ALA A 402 4.89 -9.65 -11.88
N LEU A 403 4.32 -8.45 -11.66
CA LEU A 403 3.52 -8.11 -10.48
C LEU A 403 2.18 -8.84 -10.48
N VAL A 404 1.40 -8.65 -11.54
CA VAL A 404 0.08 -9.27 -11.72
C VAL A 404 0.20 -10.79 -11.75
N SER A 405 1.21 -11.34 -12.45
CA SER A 405 1.45 -12.80 -12.41
C SER A 405 1.85 -13.29 -11.02
N GLY A 406 2.53 -12.47 -10.23
CA GLY A 406 2.87 -12.78 -8.84
C GLY A 406 1.64 -12.85 -7.95
N LEU A 407 0.71 -11.90 -8.09
CA LEU A 407 -0.56 -11.83 -7.36
C LEU A 407 -1.46 -13.02 -7.73
N GLU A 408 -1.68 -13.23 -9.02
CA GLU A 408 -2.46 -14.36 -9.56
C GLU A 408 -1.94 -15.71 -9.05
N ARG A 409 -0.63 -15.95 -9.11
CA ARG A 409 -0.03 -17.21 -8.68
C ARG A 409 -0.12 -17.44 -7.17
N ASN A 410 -0.33 -16.38 -6.39
CA ASN A 410 -0.62 -16.45 -4.96
C ASN A 410 -2.13 -16.51 -4.66
N LEU A 411 -2.99 -16.52 -5.70
CA LEU A 411 -4.45 -16.59 -5.61
C LEU A 411 -5.06 -15.49 -4.73
N VAL A 412 -4.49 -14.29 -4.81
CA VAL A 412 -4.94 -13.13 -4.03
C VAL A 412 -5.61 -12.11 -4.95
N SER A 413 -6.75 -11.57 -4.51
CA SER A 413 -7.39 -10.42 -5.17
C SER A 413 -6.56 -9.16 -4.95
N PHE A 414 -6.70 -8.17 -5.82
CA PHE A 414 -5.93 -6.94 -5.71
C PHE A 414 -6.62 -5.77 -6.40
N THR A 415 -6.23 -4.57 -6.01
CA THR A 415 -6.65 -3.29 -6.58
C THR A 415 -5.41 -2.55 -7.08
N LEU A 416 -5.36 -2.27 -8.38
CA LEU A 416 -4.21 -1.59 -8.99
C LEU A 416 -4.28 -0.09 -8.69
N TRP A 417 -3.19 0.46 -8.16
CA TRP A 417 -2.97 1.90 -8.07
C TRP A 417 -2.35 2.38 -9.41
N ASN A 418 -3.05 3.16 -10.22
CA ASN A 418 -4.45 3.59 -10.08
C ASN A 418 -5.18 3.75 -11.43
N TYR A 419 -6.43 4.21 -11.38
CA TYR A 419 -7.12 4.76 -12.55
C TYR A 419 -7.41 6.23 -12.28
N ASN A 420 -6.65 7.12 -12.93
CA ASN A 420 -6.87 8.56 -12.89
C ASN A 420 -7.00 9.12 -14.33
N PRO A 421 -8.21 9.51 -14.76
CA PRO A 421 -8.41 10.05 -16.10
C PRO A 421 -7.87 11.49 -16.27
N ALA A 422 -7.53 12.17 -15.17
CA ALA A 422 -6.89 13.49 -15.19
C ALA A 422 -5.37 13.42 -15.29
N ASN A 423 -4.79 12.21 -15.44
CA ASN A 423 -3.34 12.04 -15.57
C ASN A 423 -2.79 12.78 -16.82
N THR A 424 -1.68 13.51 -16.65
CA THR A 424 -0.98 14.24 -17.72
C THR A 424 0.48 13.82 -17.80
N VAL A 425 1.14 14.03 -18.94
CA VAL A 425 2.58 13.75 -19.10
C VAL A 425 3.42 14.65 -18.21
N ALA A 426 2.97 15.89 -17.95
CA ALA A 426 3.72 16.88 -17.18
C ALA A 426 3.62 16.65 -15.66
N GLU A 427 2.44 16.32 -15.15
CA GLU A 427 2.16 16.29 -13.70
C GLU A 427 1.84 14.89 -13.18
N GLY A 428 1.78 13.89 -14.08
CA GLY A 428 1.33 12.55 -13.75
C GLY A 428 -0.11 12.58 -13.24
N ASP A 429 -0.39 11.94 -12.11
CA ASP A 429 -1.71 11.80 -11.49
C ASP A 429 -2.24 13.09 -10.86
N THR A 430 -1.64 14.25 -11.13
CA THR A 430 -2.03 15.58 -10.58
C THR A 430 -2.00 15.64 -9.05
N TRP A 431 -1.39 14.63 -8.42
CA TRP A 431 -1.31 14.44 -6.98
C TRP A 431 0.08 13.92 -6.64
N ASN A 432 0.76 14.57 -5.69
CA ASN A 432 2.07 14.17 -5.17
C ASN A 432 3.19 13.94 -6.23
N GLN A 433 3.02 14.46 -7.46
CA GLN A 433 3.86 14.15 -8.63
C GLN A 433 4.01 12.63 -8.86
N GLU A 434 2.97 11.88 -8.52
CA GLU A 434 2.86 10.47 -8.84
C GLU A 434 2.53 10.25 -10.31
N ASP A 435 2.90 9.11 -10.87
CA ASP A 435 2.44 8.68 -12.18
C ASP A 435 2.16 7.17 -12.14
N PHE A 436 1.00 6.78 -11.63
CA PHE A 436 0.58 5.38 -11.47
C PHE A 436 -0.61 5.00 -12.35
N SER A 437 -1.32 5.97 -12.93
CA SER A 437 -2.55 5.70 -13.66
C SER A 437 -2.36 4.67 -14.78
N ILE A 438 -3.27 3.73 -14.94
CA ILE A 438 -3.24 2.83 -16.11
C ILE A 438 -3.64 3.54 -17.41
N VAL A 439 -4.08 4.80 -17.33
CA VAL A 439 -4.48 5.62 -18.49
C VAL A 439 -3.77 6.98 -18.52
N ASN A 440 -3.52 7.46 -19.73
CA ASN A 440 -3.22 8.87 -20.03
C ASN A 440 -3.75 9.17 -21.44
N PHE A 441 -4.50 10.26 -21.60
CA PHE A 441 -5.20 10.58 -22.85
C PHE A 441 -4.44 11.56 -23.75
N GLU A 442 -3.28 12.06 -23.32
CA GLU A 442 -2.41 12.91 -24.14
C GLU A 442 -1.73 12.08 -25.24
N LYS A 443 -1.48 12.74 -26.38
CA LYS A 443 -0.96 12.07 -27.58
C LYS A 443 0.45 11.51 -27.34
N GLU A 444 1.24 12.22 -26.56
CA GLU A 444 2.62 11.93 -26.18
C GLU A 444 2.71 10.66 -25.31
N ALA A 445 1.65 10.34 -24.56
CA ALA A 445 1.59 9.16 -23.72
C ALA A 445 1.04 7.91 -24.43
N ALA A 446 0.64 8.00 -25.70
CA ALA A 446 0.03 6.90 -26.42
C ALA A 446 0.96 5.66 -26.49
N ASP A 447 0.52 4.53 -25.93
CA ASP A 447 1.29 3.29 -25.92
C ASP A 447 1.36 2.67 -27.33
N ARG A 448 2.58 2.60 -27.88
CA ARG A 448 2.84 1.97 -29.19
C ARG A 448 2.54 0.46 -29.20
N GLY A 449 2.55 -0.18 -28.03
CA GLY A 449 2.19 -1.59 -27.84
C GLY A 449 0.69 -1.84 -27.66
N ASN A 450 -0.14 -0.79 -27.53
CA ASN A 450 -1.59 -0.95 -27.42
C ASN A 450 -2.22 -1.16 -28.81
N VAL A 451 -2.43 -2.43 -29.15
CA VAL A 451 -2.92 -2.85 -30.47
C VAL A 451 -4.38 -2.46 -30.75
N ARG A 452 -5.12 -2.02 -29.74
CA ARG A 452 -6.53 -1.58 -29.86
C ARG A 452 -6.74 -0.11 -29.47
N ALA A 453 -5.69 0.70 -29.45
CA ALA A 453 -5.78 2.12 -29.08
C ALA A 453 -6.73 2.98 -29.95
N HIS A 454 -7.12 2.48 -31.12
CA HIS A 454 -8.11 3.11 -32.02
C HIS A 454 -9.56 2.95 -31.54
N GLU A 455 -9.81 2.05 -30.59
CA GLU A 455 -11.12 1.83 -30.00
C GLU A 455 -11.28 2.65 -28.72
N ASP A 456 -12.44 3.28 -28.53
CA ASP A 456 -12.69 4.17 -27.40
C ASP A 456 -12.43 3.53 -26.03
N LEU A 457 -12.73 2.23 -25.89
CA LEU A 457 -12.57 1.48 -24.63
C LEU A 457 -11.09 1.32 -24.22
N TYR A 458 -10.18 1.20 -25.19
CA TYR A 458 -8.75 0.94 -24.94
C TYR A 458 -7.89 2.18 -25.18
N ARG A 459 -8.48 3.29 -25.65
CA ARG A 459 -7.80 4.55 -25.88
C ARG A 459 -7.16 5.05 -24.59
N GLY A 460 -5.91 5.52 -24.68
CA GLY A 460 -5.15 6.04 -23.54
C GLY A 460 -4.63 4.98 -22.58
N GLY A 461 -4.99 3.69 -22.76
CA GLY A 461 -4.46 2.61 -21.94
C GLY A 461 -2.95 2.45 -22.08
N ARG A 462 -2.24 2.40 -20.96
CA ARG A 462 -0.78 2.29 -20.85
C ARG A 462 -0.40 0.89 -20.37
N ALA A 463 0.38 0.15 -21.15
CA ALA A 463 0.78 -1.24 -20.86
C ALA A 463 -0.41 -2.17 -20.56
N ILE A 464 -1.55 -1.92 -21.20
CA ILE A 464 -2.83 -2.53 -20.82
C ILE A 464 -2.87 -4.05 -21.03
N ASP A 465 -2.03 -4.58 -21.92
CA ASP A 465 -1.85 -6.01 -22.18
C ASP A 465 -1.23 -6.77 -20.99
N ALA A 466 -0.58 -6.06 -20.06
CA ALA A 466 -0.07 -6.66 -18.82
C ALA A 466 -1.18 -6.87 -17.77
N ILE A 467 -2.26 -6.10 -17.81
CA ILE A 467 -3.33 -6.07 -16.79
C ILE A 467 -4.65 -6.67 -17.27
N LEU A 468 -5.03 -6.49 -18.55
CA LEU A 468 -6.19 -7.17 -19.13
C LEU A 468 -5.81 -8.62 -19.36
N ARG A 469 -6.37 -9.53 -18.57
CA ARG A 469 -6.02 -10.95 -18.58
C ARG A 469 -7.25 -11.80 -18.34
N PRO A 470 -7.32 -13.01 -18.91
CA PRO A 470 -8.37 -13.95 -18.52
C PRO A 470 -8.13 -14.44 -17.09
N TYR A 471 -9.18 -14.46 -16.28
CA TYR A 471 -9.12 -14.95 -14.90
C TYR A 471 -10.45 -15.54 -14.46
N ALA A 472 -10.44 -16.41 -13.46
CA ALA A 472 -11.65 -16.99 -12.90
C ALA A 472 -12.29 -16.02 -11.90
N CYS A 473 -13.40 -15.40 -12.28
CA CYS A 473 -14.10 -14.38 -11.49
C CYS A 473 -14.91 -15.00 -10.35
N LYS A 474 -15.60 -16.11 -10.65
CA LYS A 474 -16.40 -16.87 -9.68
C LYS A 474 -16.08 -18.35 -9.86
N VAL A 475 -15.79 -19.04 -8.76
CA VAL A 475 -15.33 -20.43 -8.82
C VAL A 475 -16.28 -21.30 -8.00
N ALA A 476 -16.86 -22.31 -8.64
CA ALA A 476 -17.67 -23.31 -7.96
C ALA A 476 -16.74 -24.32 -7.26
N GLY A 477 -16.00 -23.85 -6.25
CA GLY A 477 -14.99 -24.62 -5.53
C GLY A 477 -13.84 -23.75 -5.02
N ILE A 478 -12.76 -24.39 -4.60
CA ILE A 478 -11.57 -23.75 -4.04
C ILE A 478 -10.48 -23.65 -5.12
N PRO A 479 -10.04 -22.44 -5.51
CA PRO A 479 -8.92 -22.26 -6.43
C PRO A 479 -7.64 -22.95 -5.93
N VAL A 480 -6.93 -23.63 -6.83
CA VAL A 480 -5.69 -24.38 -6.53
C VAL A 480 -4.49 -23.75 -7.22
N SER A 481 -4.65 -23.28 -8.45
CA SER A 481 -3.59 -22.56 -9.16
C SER A 481 -4.15 -21.84 -10.39
N THR A 482 -3.60 -20.67 -10.70
CA THR A 482 -3.81 -19.96 -11.97
C THR A 482 -2.47 -19.54 -12.56
N VAL A 483 -2.35 -19.61 -13.89
CA VAL A 483 -1.19 -19.13 -14.64
C VAL A 483 -1.66 -18.60 -16.00
N TRP A 484 -1.42 -17.32 -16.26
CA TRP A 484 -1.53 -16.72 -17.59
C TRP A 484 -0.15 -16.58 -18.23
N ASP A 485 0.06 -17.20 -19.39
CA ASP A 485 1.22 -16.98 -20.26
C ASP A 485 0.81 -15.97 -21.34
N ALA A 486 1.08 -14.68 -21.12
CA ALA A 486 0.70 -13.61 -22.03
C ALA A 486 1.32 -13.76 -23.44
N LYS A 487 2.56 -14.28 -23.51
CA LYS A 487 3.26 -14.47 -24.79
C LYS A 487 2.61 -15.57 -25.63
N ARG A 488 2.19 -16.67 -24.99
CA ARG A 488 1.49 -17.77 -25.66
C ARG A 488 -0.02 -17.57 -25.72
N GLN A 489 -0.54 -16.59 -24.98
CA GLN A 489 -1.96 -16.36 -24.74
C GLN A 489 -2.68 -17.63 -24.23
N ILE A 490 -2.13 -18.25 -23.19
CA ILE A 490 -2.67 -19.48 -22.58
C ILE A 490 -2.93 -19.26 -21.09
N LEU A 491 -4.18 -19.45 -20.67
CA LEU A 491 -4.56 -19.56 -19.26
C LEU A 491 -4.61 -21.03 -18.85
N ARG A 492 -4.01 -21.35 -17.71
CA ARG A 492 -4.15 -22.64 -17.03
C ARG A 492 -4.72 -22.40 -15.64
N PHE A 493 -5.91 -22.92 -15.40
CA PHE A 493 -6.59 -22.78 -14.12
C PHE A 493 -6.94 -24.15 -13.55
N ARG A 494 -6.80 -24.30 -12.23
CA ARG A 494 -7.21 -25.49 -11.49
C ARG A 494 -7.94 -25.08 -10.22
N TRP A 495 -9.01 -25.79 -9.92
CA TRP A 495 -9.77 -25.66 -8.68
C TRP A 495 -10.20 -27.05 -8.21
N LYS A 496 -10.62 -27.16 -6.96
CA LYS A 496 -11.14 -28.40 -6.39
C LYS A 496 -12.48 -28.17 -5.72
N ASN A 497 -13.30 -29.22 -5.61
CA ASN A 497 -14.51 -29.17 -4.79
C ASN A 497 -14.14 -28.96 -3.31
N GLY A 498 -14.88 -28.06 -2.66
CA GLY A 498 -14.85 -27.93 -1.21
C GLY A 498 -15.53 -29.11 -0.52
N GLU A 499 -15.68 -29.02 0.80
CA GLU A 499 -16.43 -30.02 1.59
C GLU A 499 -17.89 -30.08 1.14
N VAL A 500 -18.47 -28.92 0.84
CA VAL A 500 -19.77 -28.78 0.18
C VAL A 500 -19.54 -28.46 -1.29
N SER A 501 -19.99 -29.34 -2.19
CA SER A 501 -19.88 -29.12 -3.63
C SER A 501 -20.89 -28.08 -4.10
N CYS A 502 -20.42 -27.13 -4.93
CA CYS A 502 -21.25 -26.12 -5.57
C CYS A 502 -21.57 -26.56 -7.00
N ARG A 503 -22.86 -26.55 -7.37
CA ARG A 503 -23.32 -26.91 -8.72
C ARG A 503 -23.47 -25.71 -9.67
N ALA A 504 -23.17 -24.51 -9.20
CA ALA A 504 -23.13 -23.33 -10.05
C ALA A 504 -21.99 -23.43 -11.08
N ALA A 505 -22.06 -22.60 -12.12
CA ALA A 505 -20.96 -22.49 -13.07
C ALA A 505 -19.75 -21.81 -12.42
N THR A 506 -18.55 -22.26 -12.79
CA THR A 506 -17.34 -21.43 -12.68
C THR A 506 -17.37 -20.43 -13.83
N GLU A 507 -17.22 -19.15 -13.52
CA GLU A 507 -17.20 -18.03 -14.49
C GLU A 507 -15.76 -17.56 -14.70
N VAL A 508 -15.32 -17.51 -15.95
CA VAL A 508 -13.99 -17.06 -16.33
C VAL A 508 -14.10 -15.90 -17.30
N TYR A 509 -13.53 -14.75 -16.94
CA TYR A 509 -13.42 -13.60 -17.84
C TYR A 509 -12.47 -13.91 -18.99
N VAL A 510 -12.86 -13.54 -20.21
CA VAL A 510 -12.12 -13.74 -21.45
C VAL A 510 -12.06 -12.39 -22.19
N PRO A 511 -10.97 -11.61 -22.04
CA PRO A 511 -10.91 -10.25 -22.53
C PRO A 511 -10.91 -10.18 -24.07
N GLU A 512 -11.84 -9.43 -24.66
CA GLU A 512 -11.89 -9.14 -26.09
C GLU A 512 -10.58 -8.59 -26.63
N TYR A 513 -9.83 -7.87 -25.78
CA TYR A 513 -8.51 -7.35 -26.13
C TYR A 513 -7.63 -8.40 -26.83
N PHE A 514 -7.65 -9.65 -26.36
CA PHE A 514 -6.94 -10.77 -26.99
C PHE A 514 -7.81 -11.70 -27.84
N PHE A 515 -9.12 -11.75 -27.59
CA PHE A 515 -9.99 -12.82 -28.08
C PHE A 515 -11.11 -12.37 -29.04
N ARG A 516 -11.34 -11.07 -29.27
CA ARG A 516 -12.50 -10.60 -30.07
C ARG A 516 -12.61 -11.27 -31.44
N ASP A 517 -11.49 -11.36 -32.15
CA ASP A 517 -11.44 -11.84 -33.53
C ASP A 517 -11.06 -13.32 -33.63
N ILE A 518 -10.98 -14.02 -32.49
CA ILE A 518 -10.49 -15.41 -32.43
C ILE A 518 -11.35 -16.25 -31.49
N ALA A 519 -11.92 -17.34 -32.01
CA ALA A 519 -12.65 -18.29 -31.18
C ALA A 519 -11.73 -18.90 -30.11
N PRO A 520 -12.04 -18.76 -28.81
CA PRO A 520 -11.20 -19.31 -27.75
C PRO A 520 -11.17 -20.83 -27.83
N HIS A 521 -9.97 -21.41 -27.79
CA HIS A 521 -9.80 -22.84 -27.65
C HIS A 521 -9.88 -23.22 -26.17
N VAL A 522 -10.93 -23.96 -25.79
CA VAL A 522 -11.22 -24.34 -24.40
C VAL A 522 -11.05 -25.84 -24.23
N THR A 523 -10.35 -26.25 -23.19
CA THR A 523 -10.25 -27.65 -22.75
C THR A 523 -10.53 -27.71 -21.26
N VAL A 524 -11.53 -28.51 -20.88
CA VAL A 524 -11.88 -28.80 -19.48
C VAL A 524 -11.58 -30.26 -19.16
N SER A 525 -11.22 -30.56 -17.92
CA SER A 525 -10.96 -31.94 -17.48
C SER A 525 -12.21 -32.83 -17.46
N ASP A 526 -13.36 -32.22 -17.24
CA ASP A 526 -14.66 -32.87 -17.07
C ASP A 526 -15.79 -31.86 -17.30
N GLY A 527 -16.99 -32.37 -17.52
CA GLY A 527 -18.18 -31.57 -17.70
C GLY A 527 -18.23 -30.81 -19.02
N THR A 528 -18.94 -29.69 -19.03
CA THR A 528 -19.25 -28.90 -20.23
C THR A 528 -18.93 -27.43 -20.02
N PHE A 529 -18.81 -26.68 -21.11
CA PHE A 529 -18.62 -25.24 -21.05
C PHE A 529 -19.51 -24.51 -22.06
N ARG A 530 -19.75 -23.22 -21.79
CA ARG A 530 -20.46 -22.29 -22.68
C ARG A 530 -19.74 -20.96 -22.66
N TYR A 531 -19.26 -20.50 -23.81
CA TYR A 531 -18.68 -19.16 -23.96
C TYR A 531 -19.74 -18.18 -24.44
N VAL A 532 -19.84 -17.01 -23.81
CA VAL A 532 -20.74 -15.92 -24.16
C VAL A 532 -19.89 -14.69 -24.49
N PRO A 533 -19.63 -14.43 -25.79
CA PRO A 533 -18.75 -13.34 -26.21
C PRO A 533 -19.18 -11.96 -25.73
N GLU A 534 -20.48 -11.66 -25.75
CA GLU A 534 -21.06 -10.36 -25.39
C GLU A 534 -20.85 -10.03 -23.91
N GLU A 535 -20.73 -11.06 -23.08
CA GLU A 535 -20.43 -10.96 -21.65
C GLU A 535 -18.93 -11.11 -21.36
N GLN A 536 -18.10 -11.40 -22.39
CA GLN A 536 -16.70 -11.77 -22.24
C GLN A 536 -16.49 -12.89 -21.21
N THR A 537 -17.42 -13.86 -21.15
CA THR A 537 -17.49 -14.82 -20.05
C THR A 537 -17.59 -16.26 -20.53
N LEU A 538 -16.71 -17.11 -20.02
CA LEU A 538 -16.73 -18.55 -20.17
C LEU A 538 -17.32 -19.19 -18.91
N TYR A 539 -18.45 -19.88 -19.07
CA TYR A 539 -19.12 -20.65 -18.03
C TYR A 539 -18.68 -22.11 -18.10
N ILE A 540 -18.27 -22.70 -16.98
CA ILE A 540 -17.85 -24.09 -16.88
C ILE A 540 -18.70 -24.82 -15.84
N TYR A 541 -19.31 -25.92 -16.26
CA TYR A 541 -20.11 -26.82 -15.43
C TYR A 541 -19.34 -28.13 -15.28
N HIS A 542 -18.64 -28.29 -14.15
CA HIS A 542 -17.91 -29.52 -13.87
C HIS A 542 -18.89 -30.68 -13.58
N ALA A 543 -18.56 -31.89 -13.99
CA ALA A 543 -19.45 -33.05 -13.86
C ALA A 543 -19.22 -33.81 -12.55
N VAL A 544 -18.01 -33.75 -12.00
CA VAL A 544 -17.65 -34.49 -10.79
C VAL A 544 -17.84 -33.61 -9.56
N HIS A 545 -18.74 -34.00 -8.66
CA HIS A 545 -19.10 -33.22 -7.45
C HIS A 545 -18.58 -33.83 -6.14
N THR A 546 -17.77 -34.89 -6.20
CA THR A 546 -17.20 -35.49 -4.99
C THR A 546 -16.23 -34.50 -4.31
N PRO A 547 -16.27 -34.35 -2.97
CA PRO A 547 -15.36 -33.48 -2.24
C PRO A 547 -13.90 -33.75 -2.60
N GLY A 548 -13.11 -32.68 -2.80
CA GLY A 548 -11.70 -32.78 -3.17
C GLY A 548 -11.41 -33.17 -4.63
N ALA A 549 -12.41 -33.51 -5.45
CA ALA A 549 -12.20 -33.69 -6.89
C ALA A 549 -11.61 -32.42 -7.51
N THR A 550 -10.63 -32.59 -8.39
CA THR A 550 -9.89 -31.49 -9.00
C THR A 550 -10.26 -31.33 -10.46
N HIS A 551 -10.51 -30.09 -10.85
CA HIS A 551 -10.88 -29.69 -12.19
C HIS A 551 -9.78 -28.83 -12.81
N LYS A 552 -9.71 -28.84 -14.14
CA LYS A 552 -8.69 -28.12 -14.91
C LYS A 552 -9.33 -27.41 -16.09
N LEU A 553 -8.91 -26.17 -16.33
CA LEU A 553 -9.19 -25.40 -17.52
C LEU A 553 -7.87 -25.07 -18.23
N VAL A 554 -7.87 -25.24 -19.54
CA VAL A 554 -6.92 -24.64 -20.45
C VAL A 554 -7.70 -23.79 -21.45
N LEU A 555 -7.43 -22.49 -21.47
CA LEU A 555 -8.00 -21.53 -22.41
C LEU A 555 -6.87 -20.92 -23.24
N SER A 556 -6.99 -20.89 -24.57
CA SER A 556 -5.97 -20.29 -25.43
C SER A 556 -6.54 -19.56 -26.65
N ALA A 557 -5.85 -18.49 -27.07
CA ALA A 557 -6.23 -17.74 -28.28
C ALA A 557 -5.82 -18.46 -29.58
N LYS A 558 -4.84 -19.37 -29.54
CA LYS A 558 -4.44 -20.20 -30.69
C LYS A 558 -4.57 -21.68 -30.34
N ARG A 559 -4.84 -22.53 -31.34
CA ARG A 559 -4.76 -23.99 -31.17
C ARG A 559 -3.30 -24.31 -30.82
N SER A 560 -3.07 -24.82 -29.62
CA SER A 560 -1.74 -25.19 -29.17
C SER A 560 -1.20 -26.33 -30.05
N GLU A 561 -0.32 -26.01 -31.01
CA GLU A 561 0.47 -27.01 -31.78
C GLU A 561 1.56 -27.70 -30.92
N HIS A 562 1.45 -27.62 -29.59
CA HIS A 562 2.49 -28.08 -28.67
C HIS A 562 2.52 -29.59 -28.42
N SER A 563 1.69 -30.42 -29.06
CA SER A 563 1.89 -31.87 -29.00
C SER A 563 2.92 -32.35 -30.03
N LEU A 564 2.93 -31.86 -31.26
CA LEU A 564 3.77 -32.43 -32.32
C LEU A 564 5.26 -32.12 -32.19
N ARG A 565 5.64 -30.87 -31.87
CA ARG A 565 7.06 -30.49 -31.74
C ARG A 565 7.75 -31.07 -30.51
N GLY A 566 7.04 -31.18 -29.38
CA GLY A 566 7.55 -31.78 -28.15
C GLY A 566 7.70 -33.29 -28.27
N ILE A 567 6.73 -33.96 -28.91
CA ILE A 567 6.82 -35.38 -29.26
C ILE A 567 7.95 -35.59 -30.25
N MET A 568 8.06 -34.80 -31.33
CA MET A 568 9.19 -34.90 -32.28
C MET A 568 10.54 -34.75 -31.58
N LEU A 569 10.71 -33.79 -30.67
CA LEU A 569 11.98 -33.57 -29.98
C LEU A 569 12.32 -34.73 -29.04
N MET A 570 11.33 -35.27 -28.31
CA MET A 570 11.50 -36.46 -27.47
C MET A 570 11.85 -37.69 -28.30
N THR A 571 11.19 -37.89 -29.44
CA THR A 571 11.49 -38.98 -30.38
C THR A 571 12.88 -38.80 -31.00
N LEU A 572 13.28 -37.57 -31.33
CA LEU A 572 14.61 -37.27 -31.86
C LEU A 572 15.71 -37.53 -30.82
N CYS A 573 15.49 -37.13 -29.56
CA CYS A 573 16.40 -37.41 -28.45
C CYS A 573 16.51 -38.91 -28.15
N ALA A 574 15.39 -39.64 -28.21
CA ALA A 574 15.38 -41.10 -28.04
C ALA A 574 16.12 -41.81 -29.19
N LEU A 575 15.94 -41.37 -30.43
CA LEU A 575 16.68 -41.84 -31.60
C LEU A 575 18.19 -41.55 -31.49
N LEU A 576 18.57 -40.34 -31.07
CA LEU A 576 19.96 -39.97 -30.83
C LEU A 576 20.60 -40.81 -29.73
N ALA A 577 19.88 -41.07 -28.63
CA ALA A 577 20.35 -41.93 -27.56
C ALA A 577 20.52 -43.39 -28.03
N ALA A 578 19.61 -43.91 -28.87
CA ALA A 578 19.71 -45.25 -29.43
C ALA A 578 20.88 -45.38 -30.43
N ILE A 579 21.12 -44.37 -31.27
CA ILE A 579 22.26 -44.33 -32.20
C ILE A 579 23.58 -44.27 -31.42
N LEU A 580 23.67 -43.43 -30.38
CA LEU A 580 24.86 -43.34 -29.53
C LEU A 580 25.14 -44.65 -28.79
N ALA A 581 24.10 -45.37 -28.36
CA ALA A 581 24.25 -46.69 -27.75
C ALA A 581 24.69 -47.77 -28.75
N TYR A 582 24.24 -47.69 -30.01
CA TYR A 582 24.66 -48.62 -31.08
C TYR A 582 26.10 -48.39 -31.54
N VAL A 583 26.59 -47.15 -31.54
CA VAL A 583 27.99 -46.82 -31.89
C VAL A 583 28.98 -47.15 -30.76
N ALA A 584 28.48 -47.35 -29.53
CA ALA A 584 29.27 -47.74 -28.36
C ALA A 584 29.37 -49.27 -28.15
N LEU A 585 28.65 -50.07 -28.95
CA LEU A 585 28.77 -51.53 -29.08
C LEU A 585 29.64 -51.86 -30.29
#